data_AF-A0A3B9T2C8-F1
#
_entry.id   AF-A0A3B9T2C8-F1
#
_cell.length_a   1.000
_cell.length_b   1.000
_cell.length_c   1.000
_cell.angle_alpha   90.00
_cell.angle_beta   90.00
_cell.angle_gamma   90.00
#
_symmetry.space_group_name_H-M   'P 1'
#
loop_
_entity.id
_entity.type
_entity.pdbx_description
1 polymer ?
#
loop_
_entity_poly.entity_id
_entity_poly.type
_entity_poly.pdbx_seq_one_letter_code
_entity_poly.pdbx_strand_id
1 'polypeptide(L)'
;FGWYGFNGAACTSTGQLASVFVTTTVAPAIATVTCMIFTWVKYGKPDVSMCLNASLAGLVGITAGCDVMDVAGSGIVGIVSGLLVCFGVWLLDYVLHIDDPVGAVAVHMMNGIWGTIAVGLFATTSVPGNDSFTGLFYGGGFDLLGKQLLGFVSVAAWTAIMMTIVFLVIKHTIGLRASEQEEILGMDAAEHGLVSSYADFAPAMGEAAMAGYPEHGEAVEAKPAPAVRVTAEQDASHPKMTKVAVVFNQEKLHHFIHAMERIGITGVTVTNVMGCGIQKSNHYYRGAKMSATLHPKIKAEIVVCKVPVETVIKTAREVLYTGQVGDGKIFTYPVEQVVKVRTGSVDYDALQSEELPETD
;
A
#
# COMPACT_ATOMS: atom_id res chain seq x y z
N PHE A 1 9.86 -6.53 20.03
CA PHE A 1 10.69 -7.66 20.45
C PHE A 1 12.18 -7.32 20.39
N GLY A 2 12.77 -7.09 19.21
CA GLY A 2 14.22 -6.85 19.07
C GLY A 2 14.79 -5.69 19.92
N TRP A 3 13.98 -4.69 20.25
CA TRP A 3 14.42 -3.55 21.08
C TRP A 3 14.79 -3.90 22.53
N TYR A 4 14.28 -5.02 23.07
CA TYR A 4 14.78 -5.52 24.35
C TYR A 4 16.24 -5.94 24.24
N GLY A 5 16.64 -6.56 23.14
CA GLY A 5 18.05 -6.82 22.85
C GLY A 5 18.84 -5.54 22.66
N PHE A 6 18.28 -4.56 21.94
CA PHE A 6 18.94 -3.28 21.66
C PHE A 6 19.27 -2.49 22.94
N ASN A 7 18.27 -2.20 23.78
CA ASN A 7 18.49 -1.45 25.03
C ASN A 7 19.15 -2.33 26.10
N GLY A 8 18.77 -3.62 26.17
CA GLY A 8 19.31 -4.55 27.16
C GLY A 8 20.79 -4.86 26.97
N ALA A 9 21.31 -4.80 25.74
CA ALA A 9 22.73 -5.06 25.46
C ALA A 9 23.68 -4.06 26.15
N ALA A 10 23.19 -2.88 26.56
CA ALA A 10 23.97 -1.89 27.30
C ALA A 10 24.09 -2.21 28.80
N CYS A 11 23.35 -3.19 29.32
CA CYS A 11 23.29 -3.48 30.75
C CYS A 11 24.45 -4.36 31.22
N THR A 12 24.97 -4.08 32.41
CA THR A 12 26.07 -4.85 33.03
C THR A 12 25.62 -5.69 34.23
N SER A 13 24.37 -5.55 34.66
CA SER A 13 23.79 -6.31 35.78
C SER A 13 22.34 -6.72 35.51
N THR A 14 21.88 -7.75 36.21
CA THR A 14 20.49 -8.24 36.10
C THR A 14 19.46 -7.22 36.60
N GLY A 15 19.80 -6.43 37.64
CA GLY A 15 18.94 -5.37 38.16
C GLY A 15 18.75 -4.23 37.17
N GLN A 16 19.84 -3.78 36.54
CA GLN A 16 19.80 -2.77 35.48
C GLN A 16 19.00 -3.29 34.28
N LEU A 17 19.25 -4.53 33.85
CA LEU A 17 18.53 -5.15 32.74
C LEU A 17 17.01 -5.20 32.98
N ALA A 18 16.59 -5.60 34.18
CA ALA A 18 15.18 -5.61 34.56
C ALA A 18 14.57 -4.20 34.50
N SER A 19 15.26 -3.19 35.03
CA SER A 19 14.81 -1.79 34.97
C SER A 19 14.67 -1.28 33.53
N VAL A 20 15.68 -1.52 32.70
CA VAL A 20 15.72 -1.14 31.28
C VAL A 20 14.60 -1.82 30.49
N PHE A 21 14.29 -3.09 30.77
CA PHE A 21 13.18 -3.78 30.11
C PHE A 21 11.84 -3.15 30.45
N VAL A 22 11.63 -2.71 31.70
CA VAL A 22 10.39 -2.03 32.09
C VAL A 22 10.24 -0.71 31.34
N THR A 23 11.27 0.16 31.33
CA THR A 23 11.20 1.44 30.62
C THR A 23 11.03 1.26 29.11
N THR A 24 11.70 0.26 28.53
CA THR A 24 11.58 -0.15 27.11
C THR A 24 10.19 -0.72 26.78
N THR A 25 9.42 -1.18 27.77
CA THR A 25 8.03 -1.61 27.60
C THR A 25 7.06 -0.43 27.73
N VAL A 26 7.27 0.40 28.75
CA VAL A 26 6.32 1.45 29.15
C VAL A 26 6.30 2.59 28.13
N ALA A 27 7.47 3.10 27.73
CA ALA A 27 7.56 4.23 26.82
C ALA A 27 6.81 4.01 25.49
N PRO A 28 7.02 2.91 24.74
CA PRO A 28 6.26 2.68 23.52
C PRO A 28 4.78 2.43 23.77
N ALA A 29 4.39 1.70 24.82
CA ALA A 29 2.99 1.47 25.13
C ALA A 29 2.23 2.79 25.37
N ILE A 30 2.83 3.70 26.12
CA ILE A 30 2.26 5.03 26.37
C ILE A 30 2.25 5.88 25.11
N ALA A 31 3.30 5.82 24.28
CA ALA A 31 3.33 6.52 23.00
C ALA A 31 2.22 6.05 22.05
N THR A 32 2.00 4.74 21.94
CA THR A 32 0.91 4.14 21.15
C THR A 32 -0.45 4.66 21.61
N VAL A 33 -0.73 4.59 22.93
CA VAL A 33 -2.02 5.03 23.49
C VAL A 33 -2.21 6.52 23.32
N THR A 34 -1.16 7.32 23.51
CA THR A 34 -1.22 8.77 23.33
C THR A 34 -1.55 9.15 21.89
N CYS A 35 -0.86 8.54 20.92
CA CYS A 35 -1.15 8.71 19.49
C CYS A 35 -2.56 8.24 19.13
N MET A 36 -2.99 7.09 19.67
CA MET A 36 -4.33 6.56 19.44
C MET A 36 -5.41 7.54 19.89
N ILE A 37 -5.30 8.06 21.13
CA ILE A 37 -6.24 9.06 21.65
C ILE A 37 -6.21 10.33 20.79
N PHE A 38 -5.02 10.84 20.46
CA PHE A 38 -4.87 12.04 19.65
C PHE A 38 -5.52 11.90 18.27
N THR A 39 -5.22 10.83 17.54
CA THR A 39 -5.77 10.57 16.21
C THR A 39 -7.27 10.31 16.25
N TRP A 40 -7.76 9.64 17.29
CA TRP A 40 -9.19 9.43 17.49
C TRP A 40 -9.94 10.74 17.73
N VAL A 41 -9.42 11.61 18.59
CA VAL A 41 -10.01 12.94 18.83
C VAL A 41 -9.97 13.80 17.56
N LYS A 42 -8.86 13.78 16.82
CA LYS A 42 -8.67 14.64 15.64
C LYS A 42 -9.45 14.17 14.41
N TYR A 43 -9.52 12.86 14.19
CA TYR A 43 -10.05 12.27 12.95
C TYR A 43 -11.33 11.44 13.15
N GLY A 44 -11.83 11.33 14.39
CA GLY A 44 -13.00 10.53 14.74
C GLY A 44 -12.76 9.03 14.79
N LYS A 45 -11.55 8.56 14.45
CA LYS A 45 -11.14 7.15 14.47
C LYS A 45 -9.63 7.03 14.72
N PRO A 46 -9.17 5.95 15.37
CA PRO A 46 -7.74 5.73 15.57
C PRO A 46 -7.03 5.43 14.23
N ASP A 47 -5.85 6.02 14.03
CA ASP A 47 -4.98 5.72 12.89
C ASP A 47 -3.99 4.61 13.26
N VAL A 48 -4.23 3.40 12.76
CA VAL A 48 -3.41 2.22 13.09
C VAL A 48 -1.96 2.39 12.63
N SER A 49 -1.74 2.93 11.42
CA SER A 49 -0.39 3.11 10.88
C SER A 49 0.39 4.12 11.72
N MET A 50 -0.26 5.22 12.11
CA MET A 50 0.38 6.21 12.97
C MET A 50 0.64 5.68 14.38
N CYS A 51 -0.25 4.87 14.95
CA CYS A 51 -0.03 4.21 16.24
C CYS A 51 1.19 3.27 16.22
N LEU A 52 1.43 2.56 15.11
CA LEU A 52 2.63 1.74 14.95
C LEU A 52 3.89 2.61 14.90
N ASN A 53 3.87 3.72 14.15
CA ASN A 53 4.96 4.70 14.15
C ASN A 53 5.17 5.34 15.52
N ALA A 54 4.11 5.59 16.29
CA ALA A 54 4.21 6.09 17.66
C ALA A 54 4.83 5.07 18.62
N SER A 55 4.55 3.79 18.41
CA SER A 55 5.21 2.71 19.16
C SER A 55 6.72 2.73 18.91
N LEU A 56 7.15 2.89 17.65
CA LEU A 56 8.57 3.06 17.31
C LEU A 56 9.15 4.36 17.87
N ALA A 57 8.41 5.47 17.81
CA ALA A 57 8.83 6.75 18.35
C ALA A 57 9.08 6.69 19.87
N GLY A 58 8.23 5.99 20.62
CA GLY A 58 8.43 5.77 22.05
C GLY A 58 9.66 4.90 22.36
N LEU A 59 9.93 3.88 21.54
CA LEU A 59 11.16 3.08 21.63
C LEU A 59 12.41 3.95 21.36
N VAL A 60 12.40 4.74 20.31
CA VAL A 60 13.49 5.68 19.98
C VAL A 60 13.67 6.69 21.12
N GLY A 61 12.59 7.30 21.60
CA GLY A 61 12.62 8.30 22.65
C GLY A 61 13.26 7.78 23.94
N ILE A 62 12.94 6.56 24.37
CA ILE A 62 13.51 6.01 25.61
C ILE A 62 14.94 5.48 25.45
N THR A 63 15.41 5.25 24.22
CA THR A 63 16.69 4.56 23.97
C THR A 63 17.87 5.24 24.66
N ALA A 64 17.97 6.57 24.57
CA ALA A 64 19.07 7.32 25.18
C ALA A 64 19.05 7.32 26.71
N GLY A 65 17.89 7.13 27.34
CA GLY A 65 17.69 7.26 28.78
C GLY A 65 17.22 5.99 29.48
N CYS A 66 17.23 4.85 28.78
CA CYS A 66 16.59 3.63 29.26
C CYS A 66 17.22 3.09 30.56
N ASP A 67 18.49 3.40 30.82
CA ASP A 67 19.29 3.00 31.98
C ASP A 67 19.33 4.04 33.12
N VAL A 68 18.90 5.28 32.85
CA VAL A 68 18.96 6.40 33.81
C VAL A 68 17.60 6.95 34.20
N MET A 69 16.50 6.52 33.57
CA MET A 69 15.14 6.96 33.86
C MET A 69 14.33 5.90 34.59
N ASP A 70 13.43 6.35 35.48
CA ASP A 70 12.43 5.50 36.09
C ASP A 70 11.19 5.32 35.20
N VAL A 71 10.19 4.58 35.70
CA VAL A 71 8.93 4.33 35.01
C VAL A 71 8.18 5.63 34.72
N ALA A 72 8.19 6.59 35.64
CA ALA A 72 7.49 7.86 35.46
C ALA A 72 8.12 8.70 34.34
N GLY A 73 9.45 8.82 34.33
CA GLY A 73 10.21 9.47 33.26
C GLY A 73 9.96 8.80 31.91
N SER A 74 10.03 7.47 31.84
CA SER A 74 9.77 6.72 30.60
C SER A 74 8.33 6.91 30.07
N GLY A 75 7.34 7.00 30.97
CA GLY A 75 5.96 7.29 30.60
C GLY A 75 5.80 8.68 29.96
N ILE A 76 6.44 9.70 30.54
CA ILE A 76 6.41 11.07 29.99
C ILE A 76 7.11 11.12 28.63
N VAL A 77 8.25 10.44 28.49
CA VAL A 77 8.93 10.29 27.20
C VAL A 77 7.97 9.69 26.16
N GLY A 78 7.24 8.63 26.52
CA GLY A 78 6.22 8.03 25.67
C GLY A 78 5.12 9.01 25.23
N ILE A 79 4.56 9.78 26.16
CA ILE A 79 3.51 10.78 25.84
C ILE A 79 4.01 11.78 24.81
N VAL A 80 5.17 12.39 25.07
CA VAL A 80 5.74 13.39 24.17
C VAL A 80 6.07 12.75 22.82
N SER A 81 6.65 11.54 22.81
CA SER A 81 6.97 10.84 21.57
C SER A 81 5.77 10.51 20.71
N GLY A 82 4.67 10.05 21.32
CA GLY A 82 3.42 9.73 20.61
C GLY A 82 2.76 10.95 19.96
N LEU A 83 2.92 12.14 20.55
CA LEU A 83 2.46 13.40 19.93
C LEU A 83 3.46 13.92 18.91
N LEU A 84 4.75 13.92 19.24
CA LEU A 84 5.82 14.50 18.43
C LEU A 84 5.90 13.83 17.06
N VAL A 85 5.70 12.51 16.97
CA VAL A 85 5.67 11.81 15.69
C VAL A 85 4.51 12.28 14.80
N CYS A 86 3.33 12.50 15.37
CA CYS A 86 2.16 12.96 14.61
C CYS A 86 2.38 14.37 14.05
N PHE A 87 2.95 15.27 14.87
CA PHE A 87 3.26 16.63 14.44
C PHE A 87 4.48 16.67 13.50
N GLY A 88 5.45 15.79 13.69
CA GLY A 88 6.64 15.69 12.85
C GLY A 88 6.30 15.27 11.42
N VAL A 89 5.49 14.22 11.26
CA VAL A 89 4.97 13.82 9.94
C VAL A 89 4.14 14.93 9.33
N TRP A 90 3.25 15.57 10.12
CA TRP A 90 2.47 16.69 9.60
C TRP A 90 3.35 17.86 9.11
N LEU A 91 4.39 18.21 9.86
CA LEU A 91 5.33 19.28 9.51
C LEU A 91 6.07 18.95 8.21
N LEU A 92 6.60 17.73 8.07
CA LEU A 92 7.36 17.33 6.88
C LEU A 92 6.45 17.26 5.65
N ASP A 93 5.36 16.50 5.73
CA ASP A 93 4.52 16.18 4.58
C ASP A 93 3.70 17.40 4.11
N TYR A 94 3.08 18.14 5.04
CA TYR A 94 2.10 19.18 4.69
C TYR A 94 2.64 20.60 4.71
N VAL A 95 3.62 20.88 5.57
CA VAL A 95 4.16 22.25 5.71
C VAL A 95 5.41 22.40 4.86
N LEU A 96 6.36 21.48 4.99
CA LEU A 96 7.64 21.54 4.29
C LEU A 96 7.61 20.87 2.91
N HIS A 97 6.58 20.07 2.61
CA HIS A 97 6.46 19.30 1.38
C HIS A 97 7.68 18.41 1.13
N ILE A 98 8.21 17.83 2.21
CA ILE A 98 9.29 16.85 2.20
C ILE A 98 8.64 15.48 2.34
N ASP A 99 8.74 14.69 1.28
CA ASP A 99 8.19 13.34 1.25
C ASP A 99 9.08 12.38 2.08
N ASP A 100 8.65 12.09 3.31
CA ASP A 100 9.25 11.08 4.19
C ASP A 100 8.35 9.83 4.21
N PRO A 101 8.53 8.89 3.25
CA PRO A 101 7.53 7.86 2.96
C PRO A 101 7.21 6.98 4.17
N VAL A 102 8.23 6.65 4.97
CA VAL A 102 8.11 5.79 6.15
C VAL A 102 7.97 6.58 7.46
N GLY A 103 8.12 7.91 7.43
CA GLY A 103 8.14 8.75 8.63
C GLY A 103 9.44 8.61 9.44
N ALA A 104 10.56 8.27 8.79
CA ALA A 104 11.83 8.00 9.45
C ALA A 104 12.37 9.23 10.20
N VAL A 105 12.20 10.43 9.65
CA VAL A 105 12.68 11.66 10.27
C VAL A 105 11.87 11.96 11.53
N ALA A 106 10.54 11.81 11.48
CA ALA A 106 9.68 12.01 12.64
C ALA A 106 9.92 10.95 13.74
N VAL A 107 10.07 9.67 13.35
CA VAL A 107 10.26 8.55 14.29
C VAL A 107 11.67 8.50 14.86
N HIS A 108 12.70 8.71 14.05
CA HIS A 108 14.09 8.53 14.49
C HIS A 108 14.79 9.85 14.82
N MET A 109 14.76 10.84 13.93
CA MET A 109 15.48 12.10 14.16
C MET A 109 14.82 12.90 15.28
N MET A 110 13.54 13.27 15.13
CA MET A 110 12.87 14.14 16.09
C MET A 110 12.75 13.49 17.48
N ASN A 111 12.37 12.21 17.52
CA ASN A 111 12.25 11.49 18.78
C ASN A 111 13.60 11.07 19.37
N GLY A 112 14.64 10.90 18.56
CA GLY A 112 16.01 10.71 19.06
C GLY A 112 16.54 11.97 19.72
N ILE A 113 16.27 13.15 19.14
CA ILE A 113 16.57 14.46 19.74
C ILE A 113 15.80 14.62 21.05
N TRP A 114 14.50 14.32 21.05
CA TRP A 114 13.71 14.36 22.26
C TRP A 114 14.26 13.42 23.34
N GLY A 115 14.64 12.20 22.98
CA GLY A 115 15.21 11.22 23.91
C GLY A 115 16.50 11.72 24.57
N THR A 116 17.42 12.32 23.81
CA THR A 116 18.66 12.88 24.39
C THR A 116 18.38 14.07 25.30
N ILE A 117 17.44 14.94 24.94
CA ILE A 117 16.98 16.04 25.80
C ILE A 117 16.35 15.48 27.08
N ALA A 118 15.50 14.46 26.95
CA ALA A 118 14.80 13.85 28.07
C ALA A 118 15.78 13.28 29.10
N VAL A 119 16.94 12.74 28.71
CA VAL A 119 18.00 12.33 29.65
C VAL A 119 18.42 13.49 30.55
N GLY A 120 18.66 14.66 29.96
CA GLY A 120 19.03 15.87 30.70
C GLY A 120 17.93 16.37 31.64
N LEU A 121 16.68 16.00 31.41
CA LEU A 121 15.53 16.41 32.21
C LEU A 121 15.19 15.40 33.31
N PHE A 122 15.16 14.11 32.98
CA PHE A 122 14.54 13.05 33.77
C PHE A 122 15.49 11.98 34.31
N ALA A 123 16.81 12.06 34.07
CA ALA A 123 17.74 11.13 34.70
C ALA A 123 17.61 11.18 36.23
N THR A 124 17.62 10.02 36.89
CA THR A 124 17.45 9.91 38.34
C THR A 124 18.36 8.84 38.91
N THR A 125 18.92 9.08 40.10
CA THR A 125 19.78 8.13 40.80
C THR A 125 19.00 7.04 41.54
N SER A 126 17.67 7.02 41.40
CA SER A 126 16.80 6.03 42.05
C SER A 126 16.72 4.70 41.30
N VAL A 127 17.33 4.60 40.11
CA VAL A 127 17.28 3.38 39.28
C VAL A 127 18.58 2.57 39.35
N PRO A 128 18.50 1.22 39.22
CA PRO A 128 19.69 0.39 39.27
C PRO A 128 20.69 0.72 38.15
N GLY A 129 21.95 0.98 38.52
CA GLY A 129 23.04 1.23 37.59
C GLY A 129 23.32 2.70 37.28
N ASN A 130 22.53 3.64 37.82
CA ASN A 130 22.79 5.07 37.66
C ASN A 130 23.06 5.76 39.01
N ASP A 131 24.33 5.87 39.39
CA ASP A 131 24.73 6.55 40.64
C ASP A 131 25.20 7.99 40.42
N SER A 132 25.31 8.44 39.16
CA SER A 132 26.05 9.66 38.80
C SER A 132 25.24 10.70 38.05
N PHE A 133 24.20 10.29 37.30
CA PHE A 133 23.45 11.22 36.46
C PHE A 133 22.13 11.60 37.13
N THR A 134 21.96 12.90 37.38
CA THR A 134 20.72 13.49 37.86
C THR A 134 20.28 14.56 36.87
N GLY A 135 19.04 14.47 36.41
CA GLY A 135 18.42 15.41 35.48
C GLY A 135 17.95 16.69 36.15
N LEU A 136 17.62 17.68 35.34
CA LEU A 136 17.19 19.00 35.78
C LEU A 136 15.99 18.94 36.74
N PHE A 137 15.00 18.09 36.46
CA PHE A 137 13.79 17.98 37.29
C PHE A 137 14.00 17.19 38.59
N TYR A 138 15.13 16.51 38.72
CA TYR A 138 15.54 15.81 39.94
C TYR A 138 16.63 16.57 40.71
N GLY A 139 16.91 17.84 40.35
CA GLY A 139 17.83 18.72 41.07
C GLY A 139 19.29 18.69 40.58
N GLY A 140 19.59 18.01 39.47
CA GLY A 140 20.94 17.91 38.91
C GLY A 140 21.45 19.17 38.19
N GLY A 141 20.64 20.22 38.11
CA GLY A 141 20.99 21.47 37.41
C GLY A 141 21.04 21.33 35.89
N PHE A 142 21.65 22.32 35.22
CA PHE A 142 21.70 22.41 33.75
C PHE A 142 22.87 21.68 33.10
N ASP A 143 23.81 21.14 33.88
CA ASP A 143 25.05 20.54 33.37
C ASP A 143 24.78 19.31 32.48
N LEU A 144 23.99 18.35 32.97
CA LEU A 144 23.63 17.16 32.18
C LEU A 144 22.84 17.54 30.93
N LEU A 145 21.86 18.43 31.04
CA LEU A 145 21.09 18.92 29.89
C LEU A 145 22.00 19.60 28.85
N GLY A 146 22.93 20.43 29.29
CA GLY A 146 23.91 21.08 28.43
C GLY A 146 24.79 20.08 27.68
N LYS A 147 25.25 19.02 28.37
CA LYS A 147 26.02 17.93 27.75
C LYS A 147 25.20 17.17 26.70
N GLN A 148 23.93 16.87 26.97
CA GLN A 148 23.05 16.21 26.02
C GLN A 148 22.80 17.06 24.76
N LEU A 149 22.56 18.37 24.93
CA LEU A 149 22.39 19.30 23.82
C LEU A 149 23.66 19.45 22.98
N LEU A 150 24.82 19.56 23.63
CA LEU A 150 26.11 19.60 22.95
C LEU A 150 26.37 18.31 22.17
N GLY A 151 26.07 17.15 22.77
CA GLY A 151 26.18 15.84 22.11
C GLY A 151 25.31 15.75 20.86
N PHE A 152 24.03 16.16 20.97
CA PHE A 152 23.13 16.25 19.82
C PHE A 152 23.69 17.14 18.71
N VAL A 153 24.08 18.38 19.01
CA VAL A 153 24.60 19.32 18.01
C VAL A 153 25.85 18.77 17.34
N SER A 154 26.73 18.13 18.11
CA SER A 154 27.97 17.52 17.60
C SER A 154 27.66 16.38 16.60
N VAL A 155 26.77 15.46 16.97
CA VAL A 155 26.37 14.35 16.10
C VAL A 155 25.61 14.85 14.88
N ALA A 156 24.69 15.81 15.05
CA ALA A 156 23.92 16.38 13.95
C ALA A 156 24.82 17.09 12.94
N ALA A 157 25.79 17.89 13.39
CA ALA A 157 26.75 18.55 12.52
C ALA A 157 27.61 17.54 11.76
N TRP A 158 28.16 16.54 12.46
CA TRP A 158 28.94 15.48 11.84
C TRP A 158 28.13 14.71 10.77
N THR A 159 26.94 14.23 11.13
CA THR A 159 26.08 13.47 10.21
C THR A 159 25.64 14.32 9.02
N ALA A 160 25.25 15.58 9.22
CA ALA A 160 24.84 16.46 8.12
C ALA A 160 25.99 16.68 7.13
N ILE A 161 27.20 16.96 7.62
CA ILE A 161 28.38 17.17 6.76
C ILE A 161 28.71 15.87 6.01
N MET A 162 28.84 14.76 6.73
CA MET A 162 29.27 13.50 6.12
C MET A 162 28.23 12.94 5.14
N MET A 163 26.95 12.94 5.50
CA MET A 163 25.90 12.44 4.59
C MET A 163 25.72 13.34 3.38
N THR A 164 25.88 14.66 3.52
CA THR A 164 25.88 15.56 2.35
C THR A 164 27.02 15.22 1.39
N ILE A 165 28.23 15.01 1.90
CA ILE A 165 29.38 14.61 1.08
C ILE A 165 29.09 13.27 0.39
N VAL A 166 28.66 12.25 1.14
CA VAL A 166 28.36 10.92 0.59
C VAL A 166 27.30 10.99 -0.51
N PHE A 167 26.17 11.64 -0.26
CA PHE A 167 25.10 11.72 -1.26
C PHE A 167 25.47 12.59 -2.46
N LEU A 168 26.29 13.64 -2.29
CA LEU A 168 26.82 14.40 -3.42
C LEU A 168 27.78 13.56 -4.26
N VAL A 169 28.66 12.78 -3.64
CA VAL A 169 29.56 11.87 -4.36
C VAL A 169 28.74 10.85 -5.15
N ILE A 170 27.81 10.15 -4.50
CA ILE A 170 26.94 9.15 -5.16
C ILE A 170 26.17 9.79 -6.31
N LYS A 171 25.60 10.98 -6.12
CA LYS A 171 24.86 11.70 -7.16
C LYS A 171 25.69 12.00 -8.41
N HIS A 172 26.99 12.29 -8.25
CA HIS A 172 27.86 12.63 -9.38
C HIS A 172 28.63 11.44 -9.97
N THR A 173 28.58 10.27 -9.34
CA THR A 173 29.26 9.07 -9.83
C THR A 173 28.30 8.06 -10.45
N ILE A 174 27.32 7.57 -9.68
CA ILE A 174 26.43 6.47 -10.09
C ILE A 174 24.95 6.84 -10.08
N GLY A 175 24.56 7.87 -9.32
CA GLY A 175 23.15 8.17 -9.04
C GLY A 175 22.53 7.20 -8.02
N LEU A 176 21.62 7.69 -7.19
CA LEU A 176 20.90 6.86 -6.20
C LEU A 176 19.40 6.74 -6.49
N ARG A 177 18.81 7.76 -7.13
CA ARG A 177 17.37 7.79 -7.39
C ARG A 177 17.10 7.08 -8.72
N ALA A 178 16.09 6.20 -8.71
CA ALA A 178 15.58 5.55 -9.92
C ALA A 178 15.14 6.59 -10.97
N SER A 179 15.14 6.18 -12.24
CA SER A 179 14.58 7.01 -13.30
C SER A 179 13.06 7.17 -13.14
N GLU A 180 12.48 8.22 -13.72
CA GLU A 180 11.04 8.47 -13.68
C GLU A 180 10.24 7.29 -14.25
N GLN A 181 10.76 6.64 -15.30
CA GLN A 181 10.13 5.47 -15.90
C GLN A 181 10.11 4.27 -14.94
N GLU A 182 11.22 3.99 -14.25
CA GLU A 182 11.31 2.93 -13.25
C GLU A 182 10.47 3.23 -12.01
N GLU A 183 10.38 4.50 -11.60
CA GLU A 183 9.53 4.94 -10.50
C GLU A 183 8.03 4.73 -10.82
N ILE A 184 7.62 4.96 -12.08
CA ILE A 184 6.25 4.68 -12.55
C ILE A 184 5.96 3.18 -12.66
N LEU A 185 6.92 2.40 -13.17
CA LEU A 185 6.78 0.95 -13.31
C LEU A 185 6.74 0.23 -11.94
N GLY A 186 7.52 0.73 -10.99
CA GLY A 186 7.73 0.15 -9.67
C GLY A 186 9.06 -0.60 -9.57
N MET A 187 9.77 -0.41 -8.45
CA MET A 187 11.08 -1.02 -8.22
C MET A 187 11.04 -2.56 -8.09
N ASP A 188 9.90 -3.13 -7.73
CA ASP A 188 9.73 -4.60 -7.70
C ASP A 188 9.95 -5.19 -9.10
N ALA A 189 9.40 -4.53 -10.13
CA ALA A 189 9.55 -4.94 -11.52
C ALA A 189 10.94 -4.56 -12.08
N ALA A 190 11.36 -3.30 -11.87
CA ALA A 190 12.57 -2.76 -12.49
C ALA A 190 13.88 -3.35 -11.91
N GLU A 191 13.94 -3.61 -10.60
CA GLU A 191 15.17 -4.05 -9.93
C GLU A 191 15.14 -5.54 -9.54
N HIS A 192 13.95 -6.11 -9.32
CA HIS A 192 13.82 -7.47 -8.77
C HIS A 192 13.16 -8.45 -9.73
N GLY A 193 12.63 -8.00 -10.87
CA GLY A 193 11.93 -8.84 -11.84
C GLY A 193 10.64 -9.46 -11.28
N LEU A 194 10.06 -8.87 -10.24
CA LEU A 194 8.85 -9.33 -9.57
C LEU A 194 7.65 -8.48 -9.98
N VAL A 195 6.52 -9.12 -10.24
CA VAL A 195 5.23 -8.42 -10.43
C VAL A 195 4.83 -7.66 -9.17
N SER A 196 5.13 -8.23 -8.00
CA SER A 196 4.83 -7.68 -6.68
C SER A 196 5.65 -8.42 -5.63
N SER A 197 6.21 -7.68 -4.68
CA SER A 197 6.82 -8.20 -3.45
C SER A 197 5.83 -8.90 -2.51
N TYR A 198 4.53 -8.71 -2.75
CA TYR A 198 3.45 -9.39 -2.05
C TYR A 198 2.72 -10.34 -3.01
N ALA A 199 2.87 -11.65 -2.78
CA ALA A 199 2.33 -12.71 -3.63
C ALA A 199 0.79 -12.68 -3.80
N ASP A 200 0.05 -12.08 -2.87
CA ASP A 200 -1.43 -12.11 -2.82
C ASP A 200 -2.12 -10.73 -2.83
N PHE A 201 -1.38 -9.61 -2.87
CA PHE A 201 -1.96 -8.25 -2.71
C PHE A 201 -2.03 -7.41 -3.98
N ALA A 202 -1.51 -7.88 -5.12
CA ALA A 202 -1.61 -7.16 -6.38
C ALA A 202 -2.84 -7.63 -7.18
N PRO A 203 -3.92 -6.83 -7.30
CA PRO A 203 -4.94 -7.11 -8.28
C PRO A 203 -4.42 -6.70 -9.66
N ALA A 204 -4.22 -7.69 -10.53
CA ALA A 204 -4.26 -7.57 -11.98
C ALA A 204 -3.08 -6.88 -12.71
N MET A 205 -1.83 -7.15 -12.34
CA MET A 205 -0.80 -7.31 -13.37
C MET A 205 -0.52 -8.81 -13.49
N GLY A 206 -1.21 -9.47 -14.43
CA GLY A 206 -0.82 -10.83 -14.81
C GLY A 206 0.57 -10.81 -15.45
N GLU A 207 1.27 -11.94 -15.46
CA GLU A 207 2.58 -12.11 -16.13
C GLU A 207 2.62 -11.52 -17.56
N ALA A 208 1.49 -11.49 -18.26
CA ALA A 208 1.35 -10.88 -19.58
C ALA A 208 1.61 -9.36 -19.63
N ALA A 209 1.42 -8.64 -18.53
CA ALA A 209 1.74 -7.21 -18.44
C ALA A 209 3.25 -6.96 -18.22
N MET A 210 3.98 -7.96 -17.72
CA MET A 210 5.44 -7.95 -17.60
C MET A 210 6.13 -8.43 -18.88
N ALA A 211 5.51 -9.37 -19.62
CA ALA A 211 6.07 -9.96 -20.83
C ALA A 211 6.14 -9.01 -22.05
N GLY A 212 5.56 -7.81 -21.95
CA GLY A 212 5.48 -6.84 -23.05
C GLY A 212 6.54 -5.74 -23.06
N TYR A 213 7.41 -5.68 -22.05
CA TYR A 213 8.49 -4.69 -22.01
C TYR A 213 9.82 -5.37 -22.35
N PRO A 214 10.36 -5.18 -23.56
CA PRO A 214 11.63 -5.77 -23.91
C PRO A 214 12.75 -5.06 -23.13
N GLU A 215 13.66 -5.83 -22.50
CA GLU A 215 14.87 -5.32 -21.80
C GLU A 215 15.78 -4.49 -22.73
N HIS A 216 15.63 -4.64 -24.04
CA HIS A 216 16.13 -3.75 -25.08
C HIS A 216 15.16 -3.82 -26.25
N GLY A 217 14.73 -2.68 -26.80
CA GLY A 217 13.66 -2.50 -27.80
C GLY A 217 13.77 -3.27 -29.12
N GLU A 218 13.87 -4.59 -29.08
CA GLU A 218 13.71 -5.49 -30.20
C GLU A 218 12.27 -6.00 -30.19
N ALA A 219 11.56 -5.65 -31.26
CA ALA A 219 10.22 -6.18 -31.52
C ALA A 219 10.31 -7.69 -31.71
N VAL A 220 9.58 -8.45 -30.88
CA VAL A 220 9.40 -9.89 -31.08
C VAL A 220 8.64 -10.08 -32.39
N GLU A 221 9.32 -10.62 -33.41
CA GLU A 221 8.75 -10.91 -34.71
C GLU A 221 7.70 -12.03 -34.57
N ALA A 222 6.42 -11.68 -34.73
CA ALA A 222 5.32 -12.63 -34.63
C ALA A 222 5.39 -13.66 -35.77
N LYS A 223 5.43 -14.96 -35.44
CA LYS A 223 5.33 -16.03 -36.43
C LYS A 223 3.99 -15.93 -37.17
N PRO A 224 3.97 -15.96 -38.52
CA PRO A 224 2.73 -15.85 -39.26
C PRO A 224 1.82 -17.06 -39.00
N ALA A 225 0.59 -16.78 -38.59
CA ALA A 225 -0.48 -17.78 -38.52
C ALA A 225 -0.78 -18.32 -39.94
N PRO A 226 -1.19 -19.61 -40.08
CA PRO A 226 -1.55 -20.16 -41.38
C PRO A 226 -2.66 -19.32 -42.02
N ALA A 227 -2.44 -18.91 -43.27
CA ALA A 227 -3.40 -18.11 -44.03
C ALA A 227 -4.62 -18.98 -44.40
N VAL A 228 -5.65 -18.96 -43.55
CA VAL A 228 -6.97 -19.43 -43.94
C VAL A 228 -7.55 -18.40 -44.91
N ARG A 229 -7.75 -18.79 -46.18
CA ARG A 229 -8.45 -17.94 -47.15
C ARG A 229 -9.90 -17.79 -46.71
N VAL A 230 -10.22 -16.62 -46.15
CA VAL A 230 -11.60 -16.21 -45.89
C VAL A 230 -12.25 -15.85 -47.22
N THR A 231 -12.91 -16.80 -47.86
CA THR A 231 -13.87 -16.50 -48.94
C THR A 231 -15.23 -16.27 -48.28
N ALA A 232 -15.50 -15.04 -47.88
CA ALA A 232 -16.85 -14.61 -47.52
C ALA A 232 -17.40 -13.80 -48.71
N GLU A 233 -18.26 -14.43 -49.52
CA GLU A 233 -19.29 -13.65 -50.20
C GLU A 233 -20.17 -13.05 -49.09
N GLN A 234 -20.28 -11.72 -49.05
CA GLN A 234 -21.19 -11.03 -48.16
C GLN A 234 -22.63 -11.33 -48.60
N ASP A 235 -23.22 -12.37 -48.04
CA ASP A 235 -24.65 -12.60 -48.15
C ASP A 235 -25.35 -11.75 -47.09
N ALA A 236 -26.22 -10.84 -47.54
CA ALA A 236 -26.90 -9.83 -46.72
C ALA A 236 -28.02 -10.42 -45.83
N SER A 237 -27.97 -11.72 -45.53
CA SER A 237 -29.00 -12.45 -44.77
C SER A 237 -28.58 -12.85 -43.35
N HIS A 238 -27.35 -12.54 -42.92
CA HIS A 238 -26.86 -12.98 -41.61
C HIS A 238 -27.57 -12.26 -40.43
N PRO A 239 -27.95 -13.01 -39.37
CA PRO A 239 -28.60 -12.46 -38.19
C PRO A 239 -27.70 -11.45 -37.43
N LYS A 240 -28.30 -10.35 -36.96
CA LYS A 240 -27.61 -9.24 -36.29
C LYS A 240 -26.89 -9.71 -35.01
N MET A 241 -25.57 -9.61 -34.99
CA MET A 241 -24.75 -9.91 -33.81
C MET A 241 -24.56 -8.68 -32.91
N THR A 242 -24.61 -8.87 -31.60
CA THR A 242 -24.47 -7.79 -30.63
C THR A 242 -23.55 -8.20 -29.49
N LYS A 243 -22.58 -7.34 -29.16
CA LYS A 243 -21.74 -7.47 -27.95
C LYS A 243 -22.43 -6.77 -26.79
N VAL A 244 -22.62 -7.48 -25.70
CA VAL A 244 -23.13 -6.98 -24.42
C VAL A 244 -21.96 -6.95 -23.44
N ALA A 245 -21.58 -5.77 -22.98
CA ALA A 245 -20.57 -5.58 -21.94
C ALA A 245 -21.23 -5.13 -20.63
N VAL A 246 -21.04 -5.88 -19.56
CA VAL A 246 -21.66 -5.66 -18.26
C VAL A 246 -20.57 -5.41 -17.22
N VAL A 247 -20.61 -4.26 -16.55
CA VAL A 247 -19.68 -3.93 -15.45
C VAL A 247 -20.45 -3.97 -14.13
N PHE A 248 -20.07 -4.84 -13.19
CA PHE A 248 -20.83 -5.09 -11.96
C PHE A 248 -19.94 -5.54 -10.78
N ASN A 249 -20.53 -5.78 -9.61
CA ASN A 249 -19.81 -6.19 -8.40
C ASN A 249 -19.26 -7.64 -8.52
N GLN A 250 -18.01 -7.87 -8.13
CA GLN A 250 -17.33 -9.17 -8.18
C GLN A 250 -18.09 -10.30 -7.48
N GLU A 251 -18.77 -10.02 -6.37
CA GLU A 251 -19.55 -11.01 -5.63
C GLU A 251 -20.69 -11.63 -6.45
N LYS A 252 -21.18 -10.92 -7.48
CA LYS A 252 -22.28 -11.39 -8.33
C LYS A 252 -21.83 -12.22 -9.52
N LEU A 253 -20.52 -12.45 -9.69
CA LEU A 253 -19.98 -13.13 -10.88
C LEU A 253 -20.57 -14.53 -11.08
N HIS A 254 -20.58 -15.36 -10.04
CA HIS A 254 -21.11 -16.72 -10.15
C HIS A 254 -22.61 -16.73 -10.43
N HIS A 255 -23.37 -15.83 -9.80
CA HIS A 255 -24.80 -15.68 -10.07
C HIS A 255 -25.06 -15.23 -11.51
N PHE A 256 -24.23 -14.32 -12.03
CA PHE A 256 -24.31 -13.83 -13.39
C PHE A 256 -24.03 -14.94 -14.40
N ILE A 257 -22.92 -15.68 -14.25
CA ILE A 257 -22.55 -16.79 -15.15
C ILE A 257 -23.67 -17.84 -15.20
N HIS A 258 -24.14 -18.32 -14.05
CA HIS A 258 -25.23 -19.31 -14.01
C HIS A 258 -26.53 -18.81 -14.64
N ALA A 259 -26.83 -17.52 -14.52
CA ALA A 259 -28.02 -16.96 -15.14
C ALA A 259 -27.88 -16.86 -16.67
N MET A 260 -26.68 -16.54 -17.17
CA MET A 260 -26.37 -16.52 -18.59
C MET A 260 -26.41 -17.94 -19.19
N GLU A 261 -25.90 -18.95 -18.47
CA GLU A 261 -25.99 -20.37 -18.87
C GLU A 261 -27.43 -20.85 -19.05
N ARG A 262 -28.34 -20.48 -18.12
CA ARG A 262 -29.77 -20.85 -18.19
C ARG A 262 -30.50 -20.30 -19.41
N ILE A 263 -30.00 -19.22 -20.00
CA ILE A 263 -30.55 -18.63 -21.23
C ILE A 263 -29.77 -19.06 -22.48
N GLY A 264 -28.87 -20.03 -22.36
CA GLY A 264 -28.13 -20.64 -23.46
C GLY A 264 -26.88 -19.86 -23.90
N ILE A 265 -26.32 -19.01 -23.04
CA ILE A 265 -25.04 -18.34 -23.30
C ILE A 265 -23.91 -19.22 -22.76
N THR A 266 -23.07 -19.71 -23.67
CA THR A 266 -21.95 -20.60 -23.36
C THR A 266 -20.60 -19.89 -23.32
N GLY A 267 -20.51 -18.66 -23.82
CA GLY A 267 -19.27 -17.88 -23.86
C GLY A 267 -19.41 -16.55 -23.14
N VAL A 268 -18.71 -16.40 -22.01
CA VAL A 268 -18.57 -15.13 -21.27
C VAL A 268 -17.08 -14.84 -21.09
N THR A 269 -16.61 -13.70 -21.59
CA THR A 269 -15.24 -13.22 -21.31
C THR A 269 -15.29 -12.31 -20.09
N VAL A 270 -14.43 -12.57 -19.09
CA VAL A 270 -14.42 -11.84 -17.83
C VAL A 270 -13.10 -11.09 -17.68
N THR A 271 -13.16 -9.81 -17.29
CA THR A 271 -12.00 -8.96 -17.02
C THR A 271 -12.18 -8.25 -15.67
N ASN A 272 -11.14 -8.25 -14.84
CA ASN A 272 -11.12 -7.48 -13.60
C ASN A 272 -10.90 -6.00 -13.96
N VAL A 273 -11.76 -5.12 -13.44
CA VAL A 273 -11.68 -3.68 -13.70
C VAL A 273 -11.82 -2.88 -12.41
N MET A 274 -11.18 -1.73 -12.35
CA MET A 274 -11.33 -0.79 -11.24
C MET A 274 -12.28 0.33 -11.66
N GLY A 275 -13.27 0.65 -10.83
CA GLY A 275 -14.25 1.69 -11.14
C GLY A 275 -14.50 2.62 -9.96
N CYS A 276 -14.62 3.92 -10.22
CA CYS A 276 -15.07 4.91 -9.24
C CYS A 276 -16.45 5.44 -9.64
N GLY A 277 -17.41 5.40 -8.72
CA GLY A 277 -18.71 6.07 -8.88
C GLY A 277 -18.66 7.51 -8.34
N ILE A 278 -19.79 8.22 -8.38
CA ILE A 278 -19.95 9.55 -7.74
C ILE A 278 -19.99 9.44 -6.19
N GLN A 279 -19.54 8.32 -5.63
CA GLN A 279 -19.43 8.12 -4.20
C GLN A 279 -18.26 8.98 -3.69
N LYS A 280 -18.60 10.13 -3.12
CA LYS A 280 -17.66 10.97 -2.36
C LYS A 280 -17.18 10.17 -1.15
N SER A 281 -16.08 9.43 -1.28
CA SER A 281 -15.40 8.88 -0.11
C SER A 281 -14.68 10.02 0.62
N ASN A 282 -15.07 10.27 1.88
CA ASN A 282 -14.35 11.18 2.77
C ASN A 282 -13.31 10.38 3.57
N HIS A 283 -12.49 9.58 2.88
CA HIS A 283 -11.42 8.85 3.53
C HIS A 283 -10.18 9.74 3.62
N TYR A 284 -9.65 9.86 4.84
CA TYR A 284 -8.40 10.56 5.10
C TYR A 284 -7.32 9.52 5.41
N TYR A 285 -6.17 9.64 4.76
CA TYR A 285 -4.95 8.89 5.10
C TYR A 285 -3.88 9.90 5.49
N ARG A 286 -3.31 9.76 6.69
CA ARG A 286 -2.33 10.72 7.27
C ARG A 286 -2.79 12.19 7.26
N GLY A 287 -4.09 12.48 7.23
CA GLY A 287 -4.63 13.85 7.16
C GLY A 287 -4.91 14.39 5.75
N ALA A 288 -4.55 13.64 4.69
CA ALA A 288 -4.84 14.00 3.31
C ALA A 288 -6.16 13.37 2.88
N LYS A 289 -7.02 14.16 2.24
CA LYS A 289 -8.30 13.66 1.71
C LYS A 289 -8.01 12.80 0.48
N MET A 290 -8.18 11.49 0.60
CA MET A 290 -8.12 10.58 -0.54
C MET A 290 -9.36 10.80 -1.40
N SER A 291 -9.22 11.48 -2.54
CA SER A 291 -10.31 11.65 -3.50
C SER A 291 -10.33 10.48 -4.48
N ALA A 292 -11.49 9.84 -4.59
CA ALA A 292 -11.79 8.69 -5.47
C ALA A 292 -11.14 7.37 -5.04
N THR A 293 -11.83 6.63 -4.16
CA THR A 293 -11.54 5.22 -3.94
C THR A 293 -12.02 4.43 -5.17
N LEU A 294 -11.10 3.82 -5.90
CA LEU A 294 -11.43 2.86 -6.95
C LEU A 294 -11.85 1.54 -6.29
N HIS A 295 -13.02 1.04 -6.65
CA HIS A 295 -13.51 -0.24 -6.15
C HIS A 295 -13.32 -1.33 -7.21
N PRO A 296 -12.83 -2.53 -6.83
CA PRO A 296 -12.80 -3.68 -7.70
C PRO A 296 -14.19 -4.02 -8.24
N LYS A 297 -14.26 -4.25 -9.55
CA LYS A 297 -15.46 -4.64 -10.30
C LYS A 297 -15.08 -5.68 -11.33
N ILE A 298 -16.10 -6.33 -11.87
CA ILE A 298 -15.96 -7.27 -12.98
C ILE A 298 -16.60 -6.68 -14.22
N LYS A 299 -15.90 -6.77 -15.36
CA LYS A 299 -16.45 -6.54 -16.69
C LYS A 299 -16.64 -7.89 -17.38
N ALA A 300 -17.88 -8.27 -17.64
CA ALA A 300 -18.22 -9.44 -18.45
C ALA A 300 -18.62 -8.99 -19.86
N GLU A 301 -18.06 -9.64 -20.88
CA GLU A 301 -18.36 -9.38 -22.29
C GLU A 301 -18.91 -10.64 -22.94
N ILE A 302 -20.04 -10.48 -23.64
CA ILE A 302 -20.77 -11.57 -24.27
C ILE A 302 -21.11 -11.13 -25.69
N VAL A 303 -20.88 -11.97 -26.69
CA VAL A 303 -21.36 -11.73 -28.06
C VAL A 303 -22.52 -12.68 -28.33
N VAL A 304 -23.70 -12.14 -28.64
CA VAL A 304 -24.91 -12.93 -28.88
C VAL A 304 -25.44 -12.74 -30.30
N CYS A 305 -26.00 -13.83 -30.83
CA CYS A 305 -26.65 -13.87 -32.14
C CYS A 305 -27.99 -14.63 -32.07
N LYS A 306 -28.02 -15.85 -31.52
CA LYS A 306 -29.23 -16.67 -31.36
C LYS A 306 -30.15 -16.20 -30.22
N VAL A 307 -29.55 -15.78 -29.10
CA VAL A 307 -30.29 -15.33 -27.92
C VAL A 307 -30.64 -13.85 -28.10
N PRO A 308 -31.92 -13.44 -27.96
CA PRO A 308 -32.31 -12.03 -28.05
C PRO A 308 -31.56 -11.19 -27.02
N VAL A 309 -31.06 -10.03 -27.46
CA VAL A 309 -30.27 -9.11 -26.61
C VAL A 309 -31.09 -8.64 -25.41
N GLU A 310 -32.39 -8.42 -25.59
CA GLU A 310 -33.32 -8.03 -24.54
C GLU A 310 -33.39 -9.08 -23.42
N THR A 311 -33.33 -10.37 -23.77
CA THR A 311 -33.31 -11.47 -22.79
C THR A 311 -32.02 -11.44 -21.96
N VAL A 312 -30.89 -11.14 -22.58
CA VAL A 312 -29.59 -11.00 -21.90
C VAL A 312 -29.63 -9.81 -20.94
N ILE A 313 -30.09 -8.65 -21.39
CA ILE A 313 -30.20 -7.43 -20.58
C ILE A 313 -31.16 -7.65 -19.41
N LYS A 314 -32.33 -8.24 -19.65
CA LYS A 314 -33.33 -8.50 -18.62
C LYS A 314 -32.79 -9.43 -17.55
N THR A 315 -32.21 -10.57 -17.97
CA THR A 315 -31.63 -11.56 -17.05
C THR A 315 -30.46 -10.96 -16.25
N ALA A 316 -29.57 -10.20 -16.91
CA ALA A 316 -28.48 -9.52 -16.24
C ALA A 316 -29.00 -8.51 -15.20
N ARG A 317 -30.01 -7.72 -15.54
CA ARG A 317 -30.61 -6.75 -14.61
C ARG A 317 -31.25 -7.45 -13.41
N GLU A 318 -31.99 -8.53 -13.60
CA GLU A 318 -32.65 -9.26 -12.52
C GLU A 318 -31.66 -9.86 -11.51
N VAL A 319 -30.50 -10.32 -11.98
CA VAL A 319 -29.49 -10.98 -11.13
C VAL A 319 -28.57 -9.99 -10.43
N LEU A 320 -28.25 -8.89 -11.12
CA LEU A 320 -27.29 -7.90 -10.63
C LEU A 320 -27.94 -6.80 -9.79
N TYR A 321 -29.26 -6.62 -9.88
CA TYR A 321 -29.96 -5.59 -9.12
C TYR A 321 -30.06 -5.96 -7.64
N THR A 322 -29.46 -5.14 -6.78
CA THR A 322 -29.56 -5.22 -5.32
C THR A 322 -30.36 -4.06 -4.73
N GLY A 323 -30.65 -3.04 -5.54
CA GLY A 323 -31.30 -1.80 -5.09
C GLY A 323 -30.34 -0.81 -4.44
N GLN A 324 -29.05 -1.13 -4.41
CA GLN A 324 -28.01 -0.27 -3.85
C GLN A 324 -27.23 0.46 -4.95
N VAL A 325 -26.61 1.59 -4.60
CA VAL A 325 -25.74 2.32 -5.52
C VAL A 325 -24.50 1.47 -5.83
N GLY A 326 -24.30 1.12 -7.10
CA GLY A 326 -23.11 0.42 -7.57
C GLY A 326 -23.34 -0.91 -8.27
N ASP A 327 -24.60 -1.32 -8.45
CA ASP A 327 -25.03 -2.59 -9.08
C ASP A 327 -24.40 -2.84 -10.46
N GLY A 328 -24.21 -1.79 -11.27
CA GLY A 328 -23.44 -1.90 -12.50
C GLY A 328 -23.97 -1.07 -13.66
N LYS A 329 -23.38 -1.29 -14.84
CA LYS A 329 -23.79 -0.71 -16.12
C LYS A 329 -23.73 -1.78 -17.21
N ILE A 330 -24.67 -1.72 -18.16
CA ILE A 330 -24.72 -2.59 -19.33
C ILE A 330 -24.55 -1.71 -20.57
N PHE A 331 -23.67 -2.14 -21.47
CA PHE A 331 -23.38 -1.49 -22.74
C PHE A 331 -23.64 -2.47 -23.87
N THR A 332 -24.20 -2.00 -24.97
CA THR A 332 -24.44 -2.81 -26.17
C THR A 332 -23.71 -2.20 -27.37
N TYR A 333 -23.08 -3.06 -28.17
CA TYR A 333 -22.33 -2.67 -29.35
C TYR A 333 -22.70 -3.59 -30.52
N PRO A 334 -22.90 -3.06 -31.74
CA PRO A 334 -23.00 -3.91 -32.92
C PRO A 334 -21.67 -4.63 -33.16
N VAL A 335 -21.74 -5.89 -33.59
CA VAL A 335 -20.57 -6.67 -34.00
C VAL A 335 -20.66 -6.90 -35.50
N GLU A 336 -19.68 -6.39 -36.24
CA GLU A 336 -19.65 -6.52 -37.70
C GLU A 336 -19.28 -7.93 -38.14
N GLN A 337 -18.30 -8.56 -37.46
CA GLN A 337 -17.82 -9.88 -37.82
C GLN A 337 -17.28 -10.63 -36.61
N VAL A 338 -17.47 -11.95 -36.59
CA VAL A 338 -16.81 -12.87 -35.64
C VAL A 338 -16.06 -13.93 -36.44
N VAL A 339 -14.85 -14.32 -36.01
CA VAL A 339 -14.07 -15.39 -36.66
C VAL A 339 -13.56 -16.36 -35.60
N LYS A 340 -13.91 -17.64 -35.73
CA LYS A 340 -13.40 -18.71 -34.86
C LYS A 340 -12.03 -19.15 -35.39
N VAL A 341 -10.97 -18.81 -34.67
CA VAL A 341 -9.58 -19.04 -35.10
C VAL A 341 -9.30 -20.50 -35.48
N ARG A 342 -9.83 -21.46 -34.71
CA ARG A 342 -9.56 -22.90 -34.90
C ARG A 342 -10.13 -23.44 -36.22
N THR A 343 -11.34 -23.05 -36.58
CA THR A 343 -12.09 -23.64 -37.71
C THR A 343 -12.16 -22.70 -38.91
N GLY A 344 -11.81 -21.42 -38.74
CA GLY A 344 -12.03 -20.37 -39.73
C GLY A 344 -13.51 -20.02 -39.93
N SER A 345 -14.43 -20.59 -39.15
CA SER A 345 -15.86 -20.27 -39.28
C SER A 345 -16.12 -18.83 -38.89
N VAL A 346 -17.13 -18.22 -39.52
CA VAL A 346 -17.46 -16.81 -39.35
C VAL A 346 -18.84 -16.63 -38.73
N ASP A 347 -19.03 -15.50 -38.06
CA ASP A 347 -20.29 -14.96 -37.57
C ASP A 347 -21.11 -15.96 -36.73
N TYR A 348 -22.29 -16.33 -37.20
CA TYR A 348 -23.18 -17.24 -36.48
C TYR A 348 -22.50 -18.58 -36.15
N ASP A 349 -21.78 -19.15 -37.12
CA ASP A 349 -21.08 -20.45 -36.99
C ASP A 349 -19.81 -20.34 -36.13
N ALA A 350 -19.25 -19.14 -36.03
CA ALA A 350 -18.16 -18.85 -35.10
C ALA A 350 -18.64 -18.84 -33.64
N LEU A 351 -19.92 -18.51 -33.39
CA LEU A 351 -20.49 -18.42 -32.04
C LEU A 351 -21.16 -19.71 -31.56
N GLN A 352 -21.43 -20.68 -32.42
CA GLN A 352 -21.97 -21.97 -31.99
C GLN A 352 -20.87 -22.82 -31.33
N SER A 353 -21.18 -23.38 -30.17
CA SER A 353 -20.42 -24.48 -29.58
C SER A 353 -20.76 -25.76 -30.33
N GLU A 354 -19.80 -26.31 -31.08
CA GLU A 354 -19.89 -27.70 -31.54
C GLU A 354 -19.74 -28.59 -30.31
N GLU A 355 -20.70 -29.48 -30.04
CA GLU A 355 -20.53 -30.55 -29.08
C GLU A 355 -19.27 -31.33 -29.48
N LEU A 356 -18.27 -31.34 -28.61
CA LEU A 356 -17.14 -32.25 -28.77
C LEU A 356 -17.70 -33.67 -28.72
N PRO A 357 -17.38 -34.56 -29.68
CA PRO A 357 -17.65 -35.98 -29.48
C PRO A 357 -16.95 -36.41 -28.19
N GLU A 358 -17.70 -37.06 -27.29
CA GLU A 358 -17.12 -37.73 -26.12
C GLU A 358 -16.03 -38.67 -26.64
N THR A 359 -14.78 -38.36 -26.30
CA THR A 359 -13.66 -39.27 -26.55
C THR A 359 -13.65 -40.28 -25.42
N ASP A 360 -14.00 -41.53 -25.74
CA ASP A 360 -13.72 -42.73 -24.92
C ASP A 360 -12.22 -42.90 -24.62
#